data_AF-A0A4Q5YWY8-F1
#
_entry.id   AF-A0A4Q5YWY8-F1
#
_cell.length_a   1.000
_cell.length_b   1.000
_cell.length_c   1.000
_cell.angle_alpha   90.00
_cell.angle_beta   90.00
_cell.angle_gamma   90.00
#
_symmetry.space_group_name_H-M   'P 1'
#
loop_
_entity.id
_entity.type
_entity.pdbx_description
1 polymer ?
#
loop_
_entity_poly.entity_id
_entity_poly.type
_entity_poly.pdbx_seq_one_letter_code
_entity_poly.pdbx_strand_id
1 'polypeptide(L)'
;PTPGPGVRSKKNPLKNPNGTPRAQVTFEDGILLPGYRLPTEAEWEYAAWALVGQNPSPSRKEGKRGEELITNKQVYSWSQNVNGLRDGRRGSWQGTFLANFKRGNGDNMGVAGGLNDRAVYTAPVDAFFPNAFGLYNMSGNVNEWVGDVYRPLSPVDQDDVSPFRGNKFEKDFKTADGEFEKDSLGRVKREFVTDEESKNRRNYQKGNVINYLDGDSLFVGVSYDSTAGRGYGLTTLISDKSRVIKGGSWNDRPYYLSPGTRRFLEEDQASSTVGFRCAMDRLGSPEGNGRKTGINYKVRRQNNRKK
;
A
#
# COMPACT_ATOMS: atom_id res chain seq x y z
N PRO A 1 2.70 -30.80 -19.95
CA PRO A 1 2.73 -32.03 -19.13
C PRO A 1 1.32 -32.58 -18.89
N THR A 2 1.06 -33.83 -19.29
CA THR A 2 -0.22 -34.51 -19.06
C THR A 2 -0.40 -34.77 -17.56
N PRO A 3 -1.51 -34.35 -16.93
CA PRO A 3 -1.66 -34.46 -15.49
C PRO A 3 -1.71 -35.93 -15.03
N GLY A 4 -0.94 -36.27 -13.98
CA GLY A 4 -0.89 -37.62 -13.44
C GLY A 4 -2.22 -38.10 -12.81
N PRO A 5 -2.38 -39.42 -12.55
CA PRO A 5 -3.64 -40.04 -12.14
C PRO A 5 -4.27 -39.49 -10.84
N GLY A 6 -3.49 -38.83 -9.98
CA GLY A 6 -3.98 -38.19 -8.75
C GLY A 6 -4.90 -36.97 -8.97
N VAL A 7 -4.87 -36.38 -10.16
CA VAL A 7 -5.61 -35.15 -10.50
C VAL A 7 -7.13 -35.34 -10.48
N ARG A 8 -7.63 -36.53 -10.82
CA ARG A 8 -9.07 -36.85 -10.82
C ARG A 8 -9.57 -37.34 -9.44
N SER A 9 -8.70 -37.40 -8.44
CA SER A 9 -9.07 -37.84 -7.10
C SER A 9 -10.02 -36.84 -6.42
N LYS A 10 -11.06 -37.32 -5.74
CA LYS A 10 -11.93 -36.49 -4.88
C LYS A 10 -11.18 -35.81 -3.73
N LYS A 11 -9.98 -36.32 -3.38
CA LYS A 11 -9.08 -35.75 -2.37
C LYS A 11 -8.14 -34.68 -2.94
N ASN A 12 -8.19 -34.38 -4.23
CA ASN A 12 -7.41 -33.29 -4.81
C ASN A 12 -7.82 -31.97 -4.15
N PRO A 13 -6.88 -31.22 -3.53
CA PRO A 13 -7.18 -29.92 -2.93
C PRO A 13 -7.55 -28.87 -3.98
N LEU A 14 -7.06 -29.01 -5.23
CA LEU A 14 -7.37 -28.11 -6.33
C LEU A 14 -8.73 -28.48 -6.92
N LYS A 15 -9.71 -27.58 -6.77
CA LYS A 15 -11.08 -27.79 -7.25
C LYS A 15 -11.57 -26.59 -8.06
N ASN A 16 -12.32 -26.88 -9.11
CA ASN A 16 -13.09 -25.88 -9.84
C ASN A 16 -14.23 -25.31 -8.97
N PRO A 17 -14.83 -24.16 -9.32
CA PRO A 17 -15.96 -23.58 -8.58
C PRO A 17 -17.15 -24.53 -8.39
N ASN A 18 -17.35 -25.48 -9.31
CA ASN A 18 -18.38 -26.53 -9.24
C ASN A 18 -17.97 -27.75 -8.36
N GLY A 19 -16.84 -27.68 -7.67
CA GLY A 19 -16.33 -28.73 -6.77
C GLY A 19 -15.61 -29.90 -7.45
N THR A 20 -15.45 -29.87 -8.78
CA THR A 20 -14.72 -30.93 -9.50
C THR A 20 -13.19 -30.77 -9.37
N PRO A 21 -12.42 -31.87 -9.23
CA PRO A 21 -10.95 -31.81 -9.19
C PRO A 21 -10.37 -31.19 -10.47
N ARG A 22 -9.31 -30.37 -10.33
CA ARG A 22 -8.58 -29.79 -11.47
C ARG A 22 -7.08 -30.05 -11.40
N ALA A 23 -6.44 -30.03 -12.58
CA ALA A 23 -5.00 -30.28 -12.75
C ALA A 23 -4.15 -29.02 -12.62
N GLN A 24 -4.70 -27.90 -13.10
CA GLN A 24 -4.01 -26.64 -13.18
C GLN A 24 -4.22 -25.88 -11.88
N VAL A 25 -3.10 -25.37 -11.36
CA VAL A 25 -3.08 -24.43 -10.26
C VAL A 25 -3.51 -23.07 -10.81
N THR A 26 -4.46 -22.43 -10.15
CA THR A 26 -4.83 -21.04 -10.43
C THR A 26 -4.38 -20.14 -9.28
N PHE A 27 -4.37 -18.82 -9.48
CA PHE A 27 -3.94 -17.87 -8.45
C PHE A 27 -4.78 -17.99 -7.17
N GLU A 28 -6.06 -18.36 -7.29
CA GLU A 28 -6.98 -18.55 -6.15
C GLU A 28 -6.58 -19.73 -5.26
N ASP A 29 -5.75 -20.66 -5.74
CA ASP A 29 -5.24 -21.77 -4.93
C ASP A 29 -4.18 -21.33 -3.91
N GLY A 30 -3.66 -20.10 -4.02
CA GLY A 30 -2.64 -19.54 -3.13
C GLY A 30 -1.26 -20.21 -3.24
N ILE A 31 -1.07 -21.08 -4.24
CA ILE A 31 0.21 -21.72 -4.56
C ILE A 31 1.05 -20.83 -5.48
N LEU A 32 0.39 -20.17 -6.45
CA LEU A 32 1.02 -19.12 -7.26
C LEU A 32 0.89 -17.80 -6.52
N LEU A 33 2.03 -17.20 -6.18
CA LEU A 33 2.06 -15.87 -5.57
C LEU A 33 2.22 -14.81 -6.68
N PRO A 34 1.52 -13.67 -6.59
CA PRO A 34 1.75 -12.56 -7.48
C PRO A 34 3.15 -11.98 -7.26
N GLY A 35 3.61 -11.21 -8.25
CA GLY A 35 4.88 -10.50 -8.15
C GLY A 35 4.86 -9.45 -7.04
N TYR A 36 6.04 -9.15 -6.52
CA TYR A 36 6.23 -8.00 -5.63
C TYR A 36 6.13 -6.70 -6.44
N ARG A 37 5.53 -5.68 -5.81
CA ARG A 37 5.51 -4.29 -6.28
C ARG A 37 5.73 -3.35 -5.09
N LEU A 38 5.90 -2.06 -5.36
CA LEU A 38 5.77 -1.06 -4.30
C LEU A 38 4.30 -0.99 -3.84
N PRO A 39 4.04 -0.76 -2.55
CA PRO A 39 2.70 -0.42 -2.08
C PRO A 39 2.25 0.89 -2.73
N THR A 40 0.94 1.05 -2.92
CA THR A 40 0.38 2.39 -3.12
C THR A 40 0.47 3.18 -1.82
N GLU A 41 0.35 4.50 -1.88
CA GLU A 41 0.30 5.33 -0.68
C GLU A 41 -0.86 4.94 0.23
N ALA A 42 -2.04 4.71 -0.35
CA ALA A 42 -3.22 4.30 0.41
C ALA A 42 -3.02 2.94 1.10
N GLU A 43 -2.40 1.98 0.42
CA GLU A 43 -2.05 0.69 1.00
C GLU A 43 -1.03 0.83 2.12
N TRP A 44 -0.01 1.67 1.91
CA TRP A 44 1.02 1.94 2.90
C TRP A 44 0.42 2.59 4.16
N GLU A 45 -0.45 3.58 4.01
CA GLU A 45 -1.12 4.24 5.14
C GLU A 45 -2.07 3.30 5.88
N TYR A 46 -2.90 2.54 5.15
CA TYR A 46 -3.78 1.53 5.73
C TYR A 46 -2.97 0.52 6.55
N ALA A 47 -1.87 0.03 5.97
CA ALA A 47 -0.98 -0.92 6.59
C ALA A 47 -0.29 -0.31 7.82
N ALA A 48 0.16 0.95 7.76
CA ALA A 48 0.84 1.66 8.84
C ALA A 48 -0.10 1.89 10.03
N TRP A 49 -1.31 2.38 9.77
CA TRP A 49 -2.30 2.64 10.82
C TRP A 49 -2.76 1.36 11.51
N ALA A 50 -3.01 0.29 10.76
CA ALA A 50 -3.48 -1.00 11.29
C ALA A 50 -4.61 -0.83 12.33
N LEU A 51 -5.61 0.00 12.03
CA LEU A 51 -6.67 0.42 12.98
C LEU A 51 -7.50 -0.73 13.56
N VAL A 52 -7.34 -1.95 13.03
CA VAL A 52 -7.86 -3.17 13.68
C VAL A 52 -7.39 -3.29 15.14
N GLY A 53 -6.20 -2.76 15.47
CA GLY A 53 -5.69 -2.70 16.85
C GLY A 53 -6.45 -1.74 17.75
N GLN A 54 -7.19 -0.78 17.18
CA GLN A 54 -8.05 0.17 17.92
C GLN A 54 -9.51 -0.28 17.98
N ASN A 55 -9.85 -1.40 17.34
CA ASN A 55 -11.15 -2.02 17.47
C ASN A 55 -11.21 -2.79 18.79
N PRO A 56 -12.12 -2.44 19.72
CA PRO A 56 -12.19 -3.10 21.03
C PRO A 56 -12.64 -4.56 20.91
N SER A 57 -13.49 -4.85 19.92
CA SER A 57 -14.06 -6.17 19.67
C SER A 57 -13.92 -6.53 18.18
N PRO A 58 -12.69 -6.78 17.68
CA PRO A 58 -12.50 -7.20 16.30
C PRO A 58 -13.11 -8.58 16.10
N SER A 59 -13.67 -8.84 14.92
CA SER A 59 -14.15 -10.18 14.60
C SER A 59 -12.99 -11.18 14.67
N ARG A 60 -13.19 -12.29 15.38
CA ARG A 60 -12.19 -13.35 15.56
C ARG A 60 -12.49 -14.62 14.75
N LYS A 61 -13.71 -14.77 14.24
CA LYS A 61 -14.14 -15.96 13.48
C LYS A 61 -15.32 -15.65 12.58
N GLU A 62 -15.51 -16.47 11.56
CA GLU A 62 -16.64 -16.41 10.64
C GLU A 62 -17.98 -16.37 11.38
N GLY A 63 -18.88 -15.48 10.95
CA GLY A 63 -20.20 -15.29 11.54
C GLY A 63 -20.23 -14.42 12.80
N LYS A 64 -19.08 -13.93 13.28
CA LYS A 64 -19.04 -12.82 14.25
C LYS A 64 -18.79 -11.52 13.49
N ARG A 65 -19.70 -10.56 13.64
CA ARG A 65 -19.49 -9.18 13.19
C ARG A 65 -18.82 -8.47 14.36
N GLY A 66 -17.60 -7.97 14.17
CA GLY A 66 -16.96 -7.15 15.19
C GLY A 66 -17.75 -5.84 15.39
N GLU A 67 -17.25 -4.95 16.24
CA GLU A 67 -17.94 -3.67 16.52
C GLU A 67 -17.60 -2.56 15.50
N GLU A 68 -16.61 -2.78 14.62
CA GLU A 68 -16.12 -1.79 13.65
C GLU A 68 -15.86 -0.38 14.25
N LEU A 69 -15.49 -0.32 15.52
CA LEU A 69 -15.26 0.92 16.24
C LEU A 69 -13.77 1.30 16.24
N ILE A 70 -13.46 2.59 16.14
CA ILE A 70 -12.11 3.13 16.37
C ILE A 70 -12.13 3.86 17.71
N THR A 71 -11.54 3.27 18.75
CA THR A 71 -11.57 3.84 20.10
C THR A 71 -10.59 4.99 20.30
N ASN A 72 -9.44 4.94 19.63
CA ASN A 72 -8.41 5.98 19.71
C ASN A 72 -8.01 6.44 18.31
N LYS A 73 -7.87 7.76 18.15
CA LYS A 73 -7.24 8.33 16.95
C LYS A 73 -5.73 8.17 17.09
N GLN A 74 -5.22 7.08 16.54
CA GLN A 74 -3.80 6.77 16.48
C GLN A 74 -3.04 7.90 15.77
N VAL A 75 -1.85 8.26 16.27
CA VAL A 75 -0.96 9.28 15.64
C VAL A 75 0.23 8.62 14.97
N TYR A 76 0.73 7.51 15.53
CA TYR A 76 1.89 6.77 15.04
C TYR A 76 1.55 5.32 14.77
N SER A 77 2.37 4.61 14.00
CA SER A 77 2.05 3.25 13.55
C SER A 77 2.05 2.17 14.63
N TRP A 78 2.85 2.31 15.69
CA TRP A 78 3.02 1.24 16.69
C TRP A 78 1.78 0.98 17.55
N SER A 79 1.65 -0.26 18.03
CA SER A 79 0.49 -0.70 18.83
C SER A 79 0.46 -0.20 20.29
N GLN A 80 1.59 0.26 20.83
CA GLN A 80 1.75 0.64 22.23
C GLN A 80 1.88 2.15 22.40
N ASN A 81 1.03 2.80 23.20
CA ASN A 81 1.04 4.27 23.30
C ASN A 81 0.94 4.95 21.92
N VAL A 82 -0.14 4.65 21.20
CA VAL A 82 -0.42 5.10 19.83
C VAL A 82 -0.31 6.61 19.58
N ASN A 83 -0.31 7.42 20.64
CA ASN A 83 -0.28 8.89 20.58
C ASN A 83 1.01 9.48 21.15
N GLY A 84 1.91 8.66 21.70
CA GLY A 84 3.12 9.13 22.34
C GLY A 84 4.37 8.47 21.79
N LEU A 85 5.45 9.24 21.72
CA LEU A 85 6.75 8.79 21.19
C LEU A 85 7.52 7.85 22.14
N ARG A 86 7.08 7.74 23.38
CA ARG A 86 7.83 7.05 24.46
C ARG A 86 7.00 5.95 25.09
N ASP A 87 7.67 4.92 25.59
CA ASP A 87 7.03 3.86 26.34
C ASP A 87 6.50 4.37 27.68
N GLY A 88 5.19 4.24 27.90
CA GLY A 88 4.51 4.64 29.14
C GLY A 88 4.48 3.55 30.22
N ARG A 89 4.94 2.33 29.92
CA ARG A 89 4.89 1.21 30.86
C ARG A 89 5.97 1.37 31.93
N ARG A 90 5.63 1.03 33.18
CA ARG A 90 6.60 1.03 34.28
C ARG A 90 7.60 -0.11 34.09
N GLY A 91 8.89 0.18 34.21
CA GLY A 91 9.95 -0.82 34.08
C GLY A 91 11.24 -0.25 33.50
N SER A 92 12.16 -1.13 33.09
CA SER A 92 13.48 -0.77 32.54
C SER A 92 13.41 0.02 31.22
N TRP A 93 12.31 -0.12 30.49
CA TRP A 93 12.07 0.56 29.21
C TRP A 93 11.21 1.82 29.35
N GLN A 94 10.85 2.21 30.58
CA GLN A 94 10.02 3.39 30.79
C GLN A 94 10.69 4.64 30.20
N GLY A 95 9.95 5.36 29.35
CA GLY A 95 10.43 6.58 28.72
C GLY A 95 11.36 6.36 27.52
N THR A 96 11.64 5.12 27.10
CA THR A 96 12.39 4.89 25.85
C THR A 96 11.55 5.21 24.63
N PHE A 97 12.19 5.71 23.57
CA PHE A 97 11.52 6.02 22.31
C PHE A 97 11.01 4.74 21.64
N LEU A 98 9.85 4.86 21.00
CA LEU A 98 9.16 3.77 20.31
C LEU A 98 9.49 3.71 18.81
N ALA A 99 10.38 4.58 18.35
CA ALA A 99 10.86 4.66 16.99
C ALA A 99 12.23 5.32 16.96
N ASN A 100 12.88 5.20 15.81
CA ASN A 100 14.16 5.82 15.51
C ASN A 100 13.95 7.09 14.67
N PHE A 101 14.26 8.27 15.21
CA PHE A 101 13.98 9.56 14.59
C PHE A 101 14.81 10.70 15.22
N LYS A 102 14.78 11.87 14.58
CA LYS A 102 15.48 13.06 15.06
C LYS A 102 14.70 13.81 16.13
N ARG A 103 15.31 13.97 17.31
CA ARG A 103 14.68 14.55 18.50
C ARG A 103 14.50 16.06 18.42
N GLY A 104 15.49 16.77 17.84
CA GLY A 104 15.46 18.22 17.76
C GLY A 104 16.55 18.81 16.86
N ASN A 105 16.64 20.14 16.81
CA ASN A 105 17.75 20.81 16.12
C ASN A 105 19.04 20.62 16.90
N GLY A 106 20.05 20.03 16.26
CA GLY A 106 21.31 19.68 16.90
C GLY A 106 21.24 18.47 17.83
N ASP A 107 20.04 18.00 18.19
CA ASP A 107 19.83 16.80 18.99
C ASP A 107 19.31 15.64 18.13
N ASN A 108 20.25 14.79 17.70
CA ASN A 108 19.93 13.56 16.98
C ASN A 108 19.88 12.33 17.90
N MET A 109 20.43 12.41 19.11
CA MET A 109 20.91 11.23 19.88
C MET A 109 20.76 11.37 21.40
N GLY A 110 20.49 12.57 21.90
CA GLY A 110 20.55 12.92 23.31
C GLY A 110 21.97 12.86 23.87
N VAL A 111 22.09 12.36 25.09
CA VAL A 111 23.34 12.33 25.85
C VAL A 111 24.10 11.02 25.59
N ALA A 112 25.42 11.11 25.41
CA ALA A 112 26.29 9.96 25.22
C ALA A 112 26.24 8.98 26.41
N GLY A 113 26.48 7.69 26.14
CA GLY A 113 26.49 6.62 27.17
C GLY A 113 25.13 6.01 27.52
N GLY A 114 24.04 6.51 26.95
CA GLY A 114 22.68 6.00 27.22
C GLY A 114 21.67 6.38 26.14
N LEU A 115 21.95 6.05 24.88
CA LEU A 115 21.04 6.32 23.76
C LEU A 115 19.67 5.70 24.04
N ASN A 116 18.63 6.54 24.04
CA ASN A 116 17.28 6.17 24.46
C ASN A 116 16.58 5.22 23.47
N ASP A 117 16.84 5.40 22.17
CA ASP A 117 16.42 4.56 21.02
C ASP A 117 17.51 3.56 20.59
N ARG A 118 18.73 3.68 21.12
CA ARG A 118 19.91 2.86 20.80
C ARG A 118 20.32 2.85 19.32
N ALA A 119 19.91 3.87 18.55
CA ALA A 119 20.24 3.98 17.13
C ALA A 119 20.63 5.42 16.76
N VAL A 120 21.68 5.56 15.95
CA VAL A 120 22.18 6.86 15.45
C VAL A 120 21.65 7.16 14.06
N TYR A 121 21.81 6.17 13.18
CA TYR A 121 21.35 6.18 11.81
C TYR A 121 20.19 5.20 11.74
N THR A 122 20.25 4.18 10.89
CA THR A 122 19.23 3.14 10.87
C THR A 122 19.34 2.20 12.07
N ALA A 123 18.19 1.69 12.50
CA ALA A 123 18.02 0.60 13.44
C ALA A 123 17.70 -0.69 12.68
N PRO A 124 17.86 -1.88 13.31
CA PRO A 124 17.39 -3.13 12.74
C PRO A 124 15.92 -3.07 12.30
N VAL A 125 15.60 -3.74 11.19
CA VAL A 125 14.27 -3.67 10.54
C VAL A 125 13.13 -4.23 11.40
N ASP A 126 13.45 -5.04 12.41
CA ASP A 126 12.56 -5.66 13.38
C ASP A 126 12.64 -5.00 14.78
N ALA A 127 13.35 -3.88 14.90
CA ALA A 127 13.39 -3.10 16.13
C ALA A 127 12.05 -2.38 16.41
N PHE A 128 11.87 -2.00 17.68
CA PHE A 128 10.68 -1.32 18.22
C PHE A 128 9.39 -2.16 18.17
N PHE A 129 8.27 -1.56 18.57
CA PHE A 129 6.99 -2.27 18.57
C PHE A 129 6.41 -2.35 17.16
N PRO A 130 5.91 -3.53 16.75
CA PRO A 130 5.12 -3.62 15.54
C PRO A 130 3.75 -2.97 15.75
N ASN A 131 3.12 -2.64 14.63
CA ASN A 131 1.71 -2.30 14.60
C ASN A 131 0.81 -3.54 14.71
N ALA A 132 -0.51 -3.35 14.67
CA ALA A 132 -1.47 -4.46 14.84
C ALA A 132 -1.48 -5.47 13.66
N PHE A 133 -0.87 -5.14 12.52
CA PHE A 133 -0.63 -6.07 11.42
C PHE A 133 0.73 -6.78 11.52
N GLY A 134 1.52 -6.50 12.55
CA GLY A 134 2.86 -7.08 12.71
C GLY A 134 3.93 -6.37 11.90
N LEU A 135 3.66 -5.17 11.36
CA LEU A 135 4.62 -4.40 10.59
C LEU A 135 5.46 -3.52 11.52
N TYR A 136 6.77 -3.58 11.32
CA TYR A 136 7.77 -2.84 12.07
C TYR A 136 8.21 -1.59 11.31
N ASN A 137 8.66 -0.58 12.06
CA ASN A 137 9.29 0.62 11.53
C ASN A 137 8.48 1.35 10.44
N MET A 138 7.14 1.30 10.51
CA MET A 138 6.29 2.11 9.63
C MET A 138 6.34 3.61 10.02
N SER A 139 6.85 3.94 11.21
CA SER A 139 7.09 5.31 11.68
C SER A 139 8.56 5.42 12.11
N GLY A 140 9.37 6.15 11.35
CA GLY A 140 10.80 6.36 11.59
C GLY A 140 11.68 5.35 10.87
N ASN A 141 12.94 5.28 11.28
CA ASN A 141 14.01 4.52 10.64
C ASN A 141 14.36 5.04 9.24
N VAL A 142 13.57 4.76 8.22
CA VAL A 142 13.74 5.30 6.86
C VAL A 142 12.40 5.69 6.29
N ASN A 143 12.39 6.74 5.47
CA ASN A 143 11.24 6.96 4.59
C ASN A 143 11.19 5.83 3.57
N GLU A 144 10.00 5.47 3.14
CA GLU A 144 9.79 4.36 2.21
C GLU A 144 9.10 4.84 0.94
N TRP A 145 9.68 4.47 -0.20
CA TRP A 145 9.05 4.68 -1.51
C TRP A 145 7.71 3.96 -1.61
N VAL A 146 6.73 4.66 -2.17
CA VAL A 146 5.46 4.09 -2.64
C VAL A 146 5.35 4.27 -4.16
N GLY A 147 4.42 3.57 -4.80
CA GLY A 147 4.26 3.65 -6.26
C GLY A 147 3.75 5.01 -6.77
N ASP A 148 3.11 5.78 -5.89
CA ASP A 148 2.40 7.00 -6.25
C ASP A 148 3.31 8.15 -6.66
N VAL A 149 2.87 8.91 -7.65
CA VAL A 149 3.43 10.23 -7.98
C VAL A 149 2.93 11.27 -6.98
N TYR A 150 3.84 12.10 -6.51
CA TYR A 150 3.51 13.17 -5.58
C TYR A 150 2.79 14.31 -6.30
N ARG A 151 1.61 14.65 -5.79
CA ARG A 151 0.92 15.92 -6.09
C ARG A 151 0.42 16.58 -4.80
N PRO A 152 0.55 17.92 -4.68
CA PRO A 152 0.03 18.65 -3.53
C PRO A 152 -1.50 18.50 -3.37
N LEU A 153 -2.23 18.46 -4.48
CA LEU A 153 -3.70 18.43 -4.50
C LEU A 153 -4.29 17.02 -4.49
N SER A 154 -3.45 15.98 -4.50
CA SER A 154 -3.89 14.59 -4.34
C SER A 154 -4.94 14.36 -3.25
N PRO A 155 -4.85 14.95 -2.04
CA PRO A 155 -5.84 14.70 -0.99
C PRO A 155 -7.24 15.24 -1.29
N VAL A 156 -7.42 16.08 -2.32
CA VAL A 156 -8.71 16.68 -2.68
C VAL A 156 -9.28 16.15 -4.00
N ASP A 157 -8.50 15.42 -4.80
CA ASP A 157 -8.89 14.97 -6.15
C ASP A 157 -8.83 13.44 -6.33
N GLN A 158 -8.44 12.70 -5.30
CA GLN A 158 -8.36 11.25 -5.33
C GLN A 158 -9.72 10.56 -5.14
N ASP A 159 -9.85 9.37 -5.71
CA ASP A 159 -10.99 8.48 -5.49
C ASP A 159 -11.07 7.98 -4.03
N ASP A 160 -12.28 7.62 -3.60
CA ASP A 160 -12.56 7.20 -2.22
C ASP A 160 -11.91 5.86 -1.83
N VAL A 161 -11.73 4.95 -2.79
CA VAL A 161 -11.35 3.55 -2.51
C VAL A 161 -10.00 3.22 -3.12
N SER A 162 -9.00 3.03 -2.24
CA SER A 162 -7.63 2.64 -2.61
C SER A 162 -7.07 3.47 -3.77
N PRO A 163 -7.05 4.81 -3.64
CA PRO A 163 -6.59 5.67 -4.71
C PRO A 163 -5.12 5.38 -5.05
N PHE A 164 -4.80 5.53 -6.33
CA PHE A 164 -3.44 5.43 -6.83
C PHE A 164 -3.20 6.49 -7.89
N ARG A 165 -2.11 7.24 -7.75
CA ARG A 165 -1.74 8.30 -8.70
C ARG A 165 -0.44 7.97 -9.42
N GLY A 166 -0.46 8.11 -10.75
CA GLY A 166 0.69 7.77 -11.59
C GLY A 166 0.43 6.66 -12.60
N ASN A 167 -0.84 6.33 -12.83
CA ASN A 167 -1.24 5.32 -13.80
C ASN A 167 -0.82 5.68 -15.23
N LYS A 168 -0.20 4.71 -15.90
CA LYS A 168 -0.06 4.64 -17.35
C LYS A 168 -0.73 3.36 -17.80
N PHE A 169 -1.80 3.47 -18.58
CA PHE A 169 -2.57 2.31 -18.97
C PHE A 169 -1.79 1.49 -20.00
N GLU A 170 -1.71 0.19 -19.76
CA GLU A 170 -1.02 -0.76 -20.61
C GLU A 170 -2.01 -1.74 -21.24
N LYS A 171 -1.63 -2.27 -22.40
CA LYS A 171 -2.30 -3.38 -23.07
C LYS A 171 -1.28 -4.44 -23.45
N ASP A 172 -1.76 -5.67 -23.60
CA ASP A 172 -0.91 -6.77 -24.06
C ASP A 172 -0.50 -6.52 -25.52
N PHE A 173 0.80 -6.58 -25.78
CA PHE A 173 1.38 -6.40 -27.09
C PHE A 173 1.03 -7.59 -27.99
N LYS A 174 0.63 -7.30 -29.22
CA LYS A 174 0.34 -8.30 -30.25
C LYS A 174 1.20 -8.06 -31.48
N THR A 175 1.74 -9.13 -32.05
CA THR A 175 2.44 -9.07 -33.33
C THR A 175 1.47 -8.76 -34.47
N ALA A 176 1.99 -8.48 -35.67
CA ALA A 176 1.17 -8.25 -36.86
C ALA A 176 0.18 -9.39 -37.15
N ASP A 177 0.54 -10.62 -36.76
CA ASP A 177 -0.28 -11.82 -36.92
C ASP A 177 -1.33 -11.99 -35.80
N GLY A 178 -1.36 -11.09 -34.81
CA GLY A 178 -2.30 -11.10 -33.69
C GLY A 178 -1.88 -11.97 -32.49
N GLU A 179 -0.68 -12.54 -32.53
CA GLU A 179 -0.14 -13.42 -31.48
C GLU A 179 0.52 -12.62 -30.35
N PHE A 180 0.48 -13.15 -29.13
CA PHE A 180 1.10 -12.53 -27.96
C PHE A 180 2.60 -12.82 -27.92
N GLU A 181 3.41 -11.77 -27.82
CA GLU A 181 4.86 -11.89 -27.61
C GLU A 181 5.17 -12.07 -26.11
N LYS A 182 6.15 -12.92 -25.78
CA LYS A 182 6.64 -13.09 -24.42
C LYS A 182 8.00 -12.44 -24.24
N ASP A 183 8.23 -11.82 -23.10
CA ASP A 183 9.52 -11.27 -22.71
C ASP A 183 10.53 -12.38 -22.30
N SER A 184 11.76 -11.98 -21.95
CA SER A 184 12.82 -12.90 -21.50
C SER A 184 12.49 -13.62 -20.19
N LEU A 185 11.47 -13.16 -19.45
CA LEU A 185 10.96 -13.78 -18.22
C LEU A 185 9.71 -14.62 -18.48
N GLY A 186 9.31 -14.79 -19.75
CA GLY A 186 8.15 -15.58 -20.17
C GLY A 186 6.79 -14.91 -19.93
N ARG A 187 6.77 -13.63 -19.55
CA ARG A 187 5.54 -12.84 -19.35
C ARG A 187 5.08 -12.25 -20.67
N VAL A 188 3.77 -12.04 -20.83
CA VAL A 188 3.25 -11.36 -22.02
C VAL A 188 3.76 -9.93 -22.02
N LYS A 189 4.39 -9.53 -23.13
CA LYS A 189 4.90 -8.18 -23.33
C LYS A 189 3.73 -7.19 -23.32
N ARG A 190 3.95 -6.02 -22.72
CA ARG A 190 2.95 -4.95 -22.63
C ARG A 190 3.45 -3.69 -23.29
N GLU A 191 2.53 -2.92 -23.86
CA GLU A 191 2.78 -1.60 -24.40
C GLU A 191 1.76 -0.59 -23.84
N PHE A 192 2.13 0.70 -23.84
CA PHE A 192 1.24 1.74 -23.37
C PHE A 192 0.09 1.96 -24.34
N VAL A 193 -1.11 2.15 -23.79
CA VAL A 193 -2.28 2.60 -24.54
C VAL A 193 -2.06 4.05 -24.91
N THR A 194 -2.27 4.39 -26.18
CA THR A 194 -2.18 5.78 -26.65
C THR A 194 -3.48 6.53 -26.40
N ASP A 195 -3.42 7.86 -26.34
CA ASP A 195 -4.61 8.70 -26.12
C ASP A 195 -5.67 8.51 -27.22
N GLU A 196 -5.25 8.27 -28.46
CA GLU A 196 -6.16 8.03 -29.58
C GLU A 196 -6.95 6.71 -29.39
N GLU A 197 -6.29 5.67 -28.85
CA GLU A 197 -6.93 4.38 -28.57
C GLU A 197 -7.87 4.42 -27.36
N SER A 198 -7.68 5.38 -26.44
CA SER A 198 -8.53 5.55 -25.26
C SER A 198 -9.66 6.55 -25.47
N LYS A 199 -9.58 7.43 -26.46
CA LYS A 199 -10.49 8.57 -26.68
C LYS A 199 -11.98 8.25 -26.57
N ASN A 200 -12.40 7.09 -27.09
CA ASN A 200 -13.80 6.67 -27.12
C ASN A 200 -14.18 5.64 -26.05
N ARG A 201 -13.27 5.30 -25.14
CA ARG A 201 -13.58 4.36 -24.06
C ARG A 201 -14.43 5.05 -23.00
N ARG A 202 -15.34 4.28 -22.40
CA ARG A 202 -16.24 4.77 -21.35
C ARG A 202 -15.54 4.99 -20.00
N ASN A 203 -14.49 4.21 -19.72
CA ASN A 203 -13.84 4.17 -18.41
C ASN A 203 -12.68 5.17 -18.26
N TYR A 204 -11.87 5.37 -19.30
CA TYR A 204 -10.79 6.36 -19.31
C TYR A 204 -10.55 6.85 -20.73
N GLN A 205 -10.24 8.14 -20.90
CA GLN A 205 -10.09 8.76 -22.22
C GLN A 205 -8.64 9.12 -22.59
N LYS A 206 -7.72 9.04 -21.64
CA LYS A 206 -6.26 9.24 -21.84
C LYS A 206 -5.50 8.00 -21.41
N GLY A 207 -4.48 7.62 -22.18
CA GLY A 207 -3.63 6.47 -21.90
C GLY A 207 -2.56 6.77 -20.84
N ASN A 208 -2.09 8.01 -20.79
CA ASN A 208 -1.19 8.50 -19.75
C ASN A 208 -1.94 9.51 -18.85
N VAL A 209 -2.13 9.14 -17.59
CA VAL A 209 -2.84 9.97 -16.60
C VAL A 209 -1.97 10.31 -15.40
N ILE A 210 -0.64 10.27 -15.57
CA ILE A 210 0.34 10.57 -14.51
C ILE A 210 0.17 11.97 -13.90
N ASN A 211 -0.27 12.93 -14.71
CA ASN A 211 -0.42 14.33 -14.39
C ASN A 211 -1.87 14.85 -14.60
N TYR A 212 -2.85 13.94 -14.61
CA TYR A 212 -4.26 14.26 -14.84
C TYR A 212 -4.75 15.39 -13.90
N LEU A 213 -5.32 16.46 -14.46
CA LEU A 213 -5.80 17.68 -13.77
C LEU A 213 -4.73 18.64 -13.19
N ASP A 214 -3.52 18.16 -12.90
CA ASP A 214 -2.48 18.98 -12.23
C ASP A 214 -1.32 19.40 -13.16
N GLY A 215 -1.12 18.70 -14.28
CA GLY A 215 -0.13 19.04 -15.31
C GLY A 215 -0.73 19.40 -16.67
N ASP A 216 -2.05 19.25 -16.81
CA ASP A 216 -2.82 19.88 -17.88
C ASP A 216 -3.00 21.36 -17.48
N SER A 217 -2.80 22.31 -18.38
CA SER A 217 -2.66 23.77 -18.18
C SER A 217 -3.82 24.53 -17.50
N LEU A 218 -4.68 23.85 -16.75
CA LEU A 218 -5.90 24.35 -16.11
C LEU A 218 -5.67 24.88 -14.67
N PHE A 219 -4.52 24.63 -14.06
CA PHE A 219 -4.20 25.24 -12.76
C PHE A 219 -3.45 26.58 -12.95
N VAL A 220 -4.16 27.69 -12.72
CA VAL A 220 -3.59 29.03 -12.78
C VAL A 220 -2.56 29.20 -11.65
N GLY A 221 -1.27 29.25 -11.99
CA GLY A 221 -0.21 29.77 -11.12
C GLY A 221 0.94 28.82 -10.75
N VAL A 222 0.83 27.51 -11.01
CA VAL A 222 1.91 26.54 -10.76
C VAL A 222 2.14 25.69 -12.01
N SER A 223 3.34 25.77 -12.58
CA SER A 223 3.75 24.93 -13.72
C SER A 223 4.58 23.76 -13.20
N TYR A 224 4.13 22.53 -13.49
CA TYR A 224 4.79 21.28 -13.09
C TYR A 224 5.62 20.64 -14.21
N ASP A 225 5.80 21.33 -15.34
CA ASP A 225 6.49 20.82 -16.53
C ASP A 225 7.88 21.45 -16.72
N SER A 226 8.89 20.61 -16.99
CA SER A 226 10.26 20.98 -17.37
C SER A 226 10.40 21.43 -18.84
N THR A 227 9.36 21.32 -19.65
CA THR A 227 9.40 21.51 -21.11
C THR A 227 8.52 22.67 -21.63
N ALA A 228 7.62 23.21 -20.81
CA ALA A 228 6.77 24.34 -21.16
C ALA A 228 7.51 25.68 -20.99
N GLY A 229 8.31 26.03 -21.99
CA GLY A 229 8.79 27.40 -22.18
C GLY A 229 7.63 28.34 -22.47
N ARG A 230 7.04 28.94 -21.43
CA ARG A 230 6.44 30.30 -21.39
C ARG A 230 5.61 30.46 -20.12
N GLY A 231 5.93 31.48 -19.32
CA GLY A 231 5.00 32.07 -18.36
C GLY A 231 5.63 32.29 -16.99
N TYR A 232 5.62 33.54 -16.54
CA TYR A 232 5.99 33.99 -15.20
C TYR A 232 5.08 33.35 -14.13
N GLY A 233 5.34 32.08 -13.78
CA GLY A 233 4.63 31.32 -12.76
C GLY A 233 5.60 30.69 -11.75
N LEU A 234 5.08 30.27 -10.60
CA LEU A 234 5.87 29.63 -9.54
C LEU A 234 6.51 28.33 -10.10
N THR A 235 7.84 28.30 -10.19
CA THR A 235 8.59 27.07 -10.52
C THR A 235 8.58 26.14 -9.30
N THR A 236 7.99 24.97 -9.44
CA THR A 236 7.97 23.93 -8.40
C THR A 236 9.06 22.89 -8.70
N LEU A 237 9.60 22.26 -7.64
CA LEU A 237 10.50 21.11 -7.76
C LEU A 237 9.74 19.79 -8.04
N ILE A 238 8.41 19.87 -8.16
CA ILE A 238 7.54 18.70 -8.36
C ILE A 238 7.36 18.46 -9.86
N SER A 239 7.59 17.22 -10.29
CA SER A 239 7.51 16.76 -11.67
C SER A 239 6.73 15.44 -11.77
N ASP A 240 6.56 14.91 -12.99
CA ASP A 240 6.02 13.56 -13.24
C ASP A 240 6.90 12.44 -12.69
N LYS A 241 8.13 12.76 -12.28
CA LYS A 241 9.10 11.86 -11.66
C LYS A 241 9.15 11.97 -10.14
N SER A 242 8.49 12.97 -9.54
CA SER A 242 8.41 13.08 -8.08
C SER A 242 7.55 11.94 -7.53
N ARG A 243 8.14 11.01 -6.78
CA ARG A 243 7.41 9.91 -6.13
C ARG A 243 7.21 10.20 -4.66
N VAL A 244 6.11 9.69 -4.12
CA VAL A 244 5.80 9.85 -2.70
C VAL A 244 6.74 8.97 -1.87
N ILE A 245 7.20 9.51 -0.74
CA ILE A 245 7.88 8.76 0.32
C ILE A 245 7.15 8.96 1.64
N LYS A 246 7.09 7.91 2.47
CA LYS A 246 6.26 7.84 3.68
C LYS A 246 7.03 7.35 4.90
N GLY A 247 6.53 7.64 6.10
CA GLY A 247 6.98 7.04 7.36
C GLY A 247 8.05 7.81 8.14
N GLY A 248 8.77 8.74 7.51
CA GLY A 248 9.85 9.48 8.18
C GLY A 248 11.09 8.62 8.44
N SER A 249 12.22 9.27 8.66
CA SER A 249 13.52 8.60 8.87
C SER A 249 14.16 8.91 10.21
N TRP A 250 15.30 8.27 10.47
CA TRP A 250 16.21 8.57 11.58
C TRP A 250 16.63 10.06 11.65
N ASN A 251 16.58 10.80 10.53
CA ASN A 251 16.91 12.22 10.48
C ASN A 251 15.69 13.14 10.43
N ASP A 252 14.47 12.60 10.54
CA ASP A 252 13.24 13.38 10.49
C ASP A 252 12.63 13.60 11.86
N ARG A 253 11.98 14.76 12.02
CA ARG A 253 11.30 15.13 13.27
C ARG A 253 10.01 14.31 13.45
N PRO A 254 9.49 14.21 14.71
CA PRO A 254 8.26 13.48 15.04
C PRO A 254 7.04 13.74 14.18
N TYR A 255 6.93 14.92 13.58
CA TYR A 255 5.83 15.25 12.68
C TYR A 255 5.75 14.24 11.52
N TYR A 256 6.89 13.93 10.89
CA TYR A 256 6.96 13.06 9.71
C TYR A 256 6.79 11.57 10.02
N LEU A 257 6.75 11.20 11.30
CA LEU A 257 6.51 9.81 11.72
C LEU A 257 5.02 9.44 11.62
N SER A 258 4.13 10.44 11.57
CA SER A 258 2.71 10.18 11.41
C SER A 258 2.43 9.61 10.02
N PRO A 259 1.73 8.47 9.90
CA PRO A 259 1.43 7.85 8.61
C PRO A 259 0.74 8.78 7.61
N GLY A 260 -0.06 9.74 8.08
CA GLY A 260 -0.76 10.72 7.23
C GLY A 260 0.16 11.80 6.63
N THR A 261 1.43 11.88 7.04
CA THR A 261 2.36 12.84 6.43
C THR A 261 2.94 12.31 5.14
N ARG A 262 3.22 13.24 4.21
CA ARG A 262 3.61 12.93 2.83
C ARG A 262 4.82 13.77 2.48
N ARG A 263 5.83 13.15 1.87
CA ARG A 263 6.97 13.85 1.26
C ARG A 263 7.20 13.28 -0.13
N PHE A 264 8.15 13.87 -0.85
CA PHE A 264 8.56 13.38 -2.15
C PHE A 264 10.06 13.46 -2.32
N LEU A 265 10.52 12.68 -3.28
CA LEU A 265 11.86 12.71 -3.83
C LEU A 265 11.75 12.31 -5.31
N GLU A 266 12.66 12.77 -6.17
CA GLU A 266 12.65 12.36 -7.58
C GLU A 266 13.02 10.88 -7.70
N GLU A 267 12.38 10.16 -8.61
CA GLU A 267 12.53 8.70 -8.76
C GLU A 267 13.96 8.25 -9.10
N ASP A 268 14.80 9.15 -9.62
CA ASP A 268 16.21 8.92 -9.94
C ASP A 268 17.19 9.35 -8.82
N GLN A 269 16.67 9.88 -7.72
CA GLN A 269 17.47 10.29 -6.57
C GLN A 269 17.51 9.23 -5.48
N ALA A 270 18.62 9.21 -4.74
CA ALA A 270 18.82 8.36 -3.58
C ALA A 270 19.22 9.18 -2.36
N SER A 271 18.84 8.71 -1.16
CA SER A 271 19.21 9.33 0.11
C SER A 271 19.46 8.25 1.16
N SER A 272 20.37 8.53 2.08
CA SER A 272 20.62 7.69 3.28
C SER A 272 19.42 7.57 4.24
N THR A 273 18.37 8.34 3.99
CA THR A 273 17.12 8.38 4.77
C THR A 273 15.94 7.71 4.06
N VAL A 274 16.17 7.11 2.88
CA VAL A 274 15.10 6.55 2.04
C VAL A 274 15.42 5.09 1.70
N GLY A 275 14.44 4.22 1.91
CA GLY A 275 14.41 2.82 1.50
C GLY A 275 13.07 2.48 0.86
N PHE A 276 12.66 1.22 0.93
CA PHE A 276 11.38 0.77 0.42
C PHE A 276 10.94 -0.52 1.11
N ARG A 277 9.66 -0.85 0.94
CA ARG A 277 9.11 -2.18 1.24
C ARG A 277 8.28 -2.67 0.07
N CYS A 278 8.04 -3.98 0.03
CA CYS A 278 7.27 -4.60 -1.03
C CYS A 278 5.84 -4.92 -0.56
N ALA A 279 4.91 -4.83 -1.50
CA ALA A 279 3.54 -5.30 -1.39
C ALA A 279 3.27 -6.37 -2.45
N MET A 280 2.21 -7.14 -2.24
CA MET A 280 1.69 -8.15 -3.15
C MET A 280 0.17 -8.09 -3.15
N ASP A 281 -0.44 -8.34 -4.30
CA ASP A 281 -1.89 -8.44 -4.37
C ASP A 281 -2.37 -9.73 -3.71
N ARG A 282 -3.48 -9.66 -2.98
CA ARG A 282 -4.10 -10.83 -2.38
C ARG A 282 -5.50 -11.02 -2.93
N LEU A 283 -5.76 -12.21 -3.46
CA LEU A 283 -7.11 -12.64 -3.81
C LEU A 283 -7.79 -13.28 -2.60
N GLY A 284 -9.04 -12.91 -2.32
CA GLY A 284 -9.84 -13.52 -1.26
C GLY A 284 -10.76 -12.54 -0.52
N SER A 285 -11.27 -12.97 0.63
CA SER A 285 -12.12 -12.12 1.48
C SER A 285 -11.31 -10.93 2.04
N PRO A 286 -11.90 -9.72 2.08
CA PRO A 286 -11.27 -8.54 2.67
C PRO A 286 -10.97 -8.71 4.17
N GLU A 287 -11.65 -9.65 4.84
CA GLU A 287 -11.42 -9.95 6.25
C GLU A 287 -10.41 -11.09 6.49
N GLY A 288 -9.77 -11.61 5.43
CA GLY A 288 -8.70 -12.61 5.51
C GLY A 288 -9.13 -14.06 5.27
N ASN A 289 -8.22 -15.00 5.56
CA ASN A 289 -8.40 -16.42 5.23
C ASN A 289 -9.55 -17.05 6.02
N GLY A 290 -10.31 -17.91 5.34
CA GLY A 290 -11.43 -18.65 5.94
C GLY A 290 -12.68 -17.80 6.19
N ARG A 291 -12.68 -16.54 5.74
CA ARG A 291 -13.84 -15.66 5.83
C ARG A 291 -14.58 -15.60 4.51
N LYS A 292 -15.91 -15.48 4.56
CA LYS A 292 -16.73 -15.33 3.35
C LYS A 292 -16.76 -13.88 2.89
N THR A 293 -17.11 -13.67 1.62
CA THR A 293 -17.43 -12.36 1.07
C THR A 293 -18.93 -12.13 1.15
N GLY A 294 -19.32 -10.92 1.57
CA GLY A 294 -20.72 -10.51 1.72
C GLY A 294 -21.48 -11.18 2.87
N ILE A 295 -22.60 -10.55 3.28
CA ILE A 295 -23.50 -11.11 4.29
C ILE A 295 -24.55 -11.97 3.59
N ASN A 296 -24.51 -13.27 3.86
CA ASN A 296 -25.48 -14.23 3.34
C ASN A 296 -26.63 -14.44 4.34
N TYR A 297 -27.75 -13.76 4.12
CA TYR A 297 -28.95 -13.94 4.93
C TYR A 297 -29.60 -15.30 4.63
N LYS A 298 -29.75 -16.15 5.65
CA LYS A 298 -30.44 -17.44 5.48
C LYS A 298 -31.91 -17.18 5.15
N VAL A 299 -32.39 -17.75 4.05
CA VAL A 299 -33.83 -17.77 3.75
C VAL A 299 -34.52 -18.62 4.82
N ARG A 300 -35.50 -18.03 5.51
CA ARG A 300 -36.33 -18.76 6.47
C ARG A 300 -37.12 -19.81 5.71
N ARG A 301 -36.85 -21.11 5.93
CA ARG A 301 -37.69 -22.18 5.40
C ARG A 301 -39.11 -21.99 5.96
N GLN A 302 -40.07 -21.67 5.10
CA GLN A 302 -41.48 -21.78 5.46
C GLN A 302 -41.79 -23.26 5.70
N ASN A 303 -42.16 -23.60 6.93
CA ASN A 303 -42.71 -24.92 7.22
C ASN A 303 -44.11 -24.98 6.59
N ASN A 304 -44.24 -25.63 5.44
CA ASN A 304 -45.54 -25.92 4.82
C ASN A 304 -46.38 -26.95 5.60
N ARG A 305 -46.00 -27.28 6.84
CA ARG A 305 -46.79 -28.11 7.76
C ARG A 305 -47.72 -27.23 8.58
N LYS A 306 -48.78 -26.74 7.93
CA LYS A 306 -50.08 -26.34 8.50
C LYS A 306 -50.97 -25.97 7.30
N LYS A 307 -51.50 -26.99 6.64
CA LYS A 307 -52.76 -26.92 5.89
C LYS A 307 -53.73 -27.84 6.62
#